data_AF-A0A7G2D6V5-F1
#
_entry.id   AF-A0A7G2D6V5-F1
#
_cell.length_a   1.000
_cell.length_b   1.000
_cell.length_c   1.000
_cell.angle_alpha   90.00
_cell.angle_beta   90.00
_cell.angle_gamma   90.00
#
_symmetry.space_group_name_H-M   'P 1'
#
loop_
_entity.id
_entity.type
_entity.pdbx_description
1 polymer ?
#
loop_
_entity_poly.entity_id
_entity_poly.type
_entity_poly.pdbx_seq_one_letter_code
_entity_poly.pdbx_strand_id
1 'polypeptide(L)'
;MEVDELIRAGKLDDAERALRSVNRHELNDIELLDYSHDVVALGLGFLKRDGLEKATSTVLSLLDELEDISWGIGRIFKEYLKECTPERVRKVRDMIYLIPEPEEKVDVLLDVYECLENTPEGIKVLREAFAWALHVEGRSMRTYMISRVLNRVHDVEDYDLMLELCRRIKGGERRSVFEDFLFENESAKTCEELIDILRRRSEDADVIDVVIQAHKENEKELLRSRGLNPRVYKLVPRRTEEGVTFYAVPVPLYPLLLLLWRIQGFLRGMKKRT
;
A
#
# COMPACT_ATOMS: atom_id res chain seq x y z
N MET A 1 20.33 4.28 33.79
CA MET A 1 19.44 3.32 33.13
C MET A 1 18.69 4.12 32.11
N GLU A 2 18.96 3.86 30.84
CA GLU A 2 18.40 4.62 29.72
C GLU A 2 16.91 4.27 29.54
N VAL A 3 16.14 5.15 28.89
CA VAL A 3 14.68 4.99 28.74
C VAL A 3 14.34 3.69 28.01
N ASP A 4 15.10 3.34 26.96
CA ASP A 4 14.94 2.08 26.23
C ASP A 4 15.13 0.84 27.14
N GLU A 5 16.08 0.88 28.09
CA GLU A 5 16.27 -0.22 29.04
C GLU A 5 15.05 -0.42 29.96
N LEU A 6 14.43 0.69 30.39
CA LEU A 6 13.20 0.66 31.18
C LEU A 6 12.04 0.07 30.39
N ILE A 7 11.87 0.48 29.12
CA ILE A 7 10.82 -0.03 28.24
C ILE A 7 11.00 -1.53 27.99
N ARG A 8 12.22 -1.98 27.65
CA ARG A 8 12.54 -3.40 27.44
C ARG A 8 12.33 -4.25 28.69
N ALA A 9 12.57 -3.68 29.86
CA ALA A 9 12.31 -4.32 31.15
C ALA A 9 10.82 -4.33 31.56
N GLY A 10 9.92 -3.73 30.74
CA GLY A 10 8.49 -3.62 31.04
C GLY A 10 8.16 -2.60 32.14
N LYS A 11 9.13 -1.77 32.54
CA LYS A 11 8.96 -0.72 33.57
C LYS A 11 8.42 0.56 32.93
N LEU A 12 7.24 0.46 32.31
CA LEU A 12 6.67 1.52 31.47
C LEU A 12 6.37 2.80 32.26
N ASP A 13 5.87 2.70 33.49
CA ASP A 13 5.56 3.87 34.32
C ASP A 13 6.84 4.60 34.79
N ASP A 14 7.96 3.88 34.93
CA ASP A 14 9.27 4.47 35.22
C ASP A 14 9.82 5.18 33.99
N ALA A 15 9.69 4.57 32.81
CA ALA A 15 10.07 5.17 31.52
C ALA A 15 9.26 6.45 31.25
N GLU A 16 7.95 6.43 31.49
CA GLU A 16 7.07 7.60 31.34
C GLU A 16 7.53 8.74 32.26
N ARG A 17 7.86 8.45 33.52
CA ARG A 17 8.38 9.45 34.46
C ARG A 17 9.72 10.02 34.01
N ALA A 18 10.61 9.19 33.48
CA ALA A 18 11.90 9.64 32.95
C ALA A 18 11.70 10.58 31.75
N LEU A 19 10.88 10.21 30.76
CA LEU A 19 10.59 11.05 29.59
C LEU A 19 9.88 12.37 29.95
N ARG A 20 9.01 12.38 30.97
CA ARG A 20 8.38 13.62 31.48
C ARG A 20 9.37 14.58 32.14
N SER A 21 10.50 14.07 32.62
CA SER A 21 11.51 14.91 33.29
C SER A 21 12.50 15.58 32.33
N VAL A 22 12.47 15.21 31.05
CA VAL A 22 13.34 15.77 30.02
C VAL A 22 12.87 17.17 29.64
N ASN A 23 13.78 18.16 29.73
CA ASN A 23 13.53 19.49 29.19
C ASN A 23 13.79 19.49 27.68
N ARG A 24 12.73 19.33 26.89
CA ARG A 24 12.83 19.19 25.43
C ARG A 24 13.44 20.41 24.72
N HIS A 25 13.34 21.60 25.30
CA HIS A 25 13.93 22.82 24.73
C HIS A 25 15.47 22.87 24.79
N GLU A 26 16.08 21.99 25.58
CA GLU A 26 17.55 21.87 25.68
C GLU A 26 18.12 20.80 24.75
N LEU A 27 17.26 20.01 24.11
CA LEU A 27 17.67 18.96 23.19
C LEU A 27 18.01 19.53 21.81
N ASN A 28 19.05 18.98 21.18
CA ASN A 28 19.32 19.22 19.77
C ASN A 28 18.44 18.33 18.86
N ASP A 29 18.48 18.57 17.55
CA ASP A 29 17.63 17.86 16.58
C ASP A 29 17.75 16.33 16.63
N ILE A 30 18.95 15.79 16.87
CA ILE A 30 19.18 14.33 16.96
C ILE A 30 18.56 13.80 18.25
N GLU A 31 18.76 14.51 19.36
CA GLU A 31 18.21 14.13 20.66
C GLU A 31 16.67 14.24 20.70
N LEU A 32 16.10 15.20 19.99
CA LEU A 32 14.65 15.32 19.80
C LEU A 32 14.08 14.14 19.01
N LEU A 33 14.78 13.72 17.95
CA LEU A 33 14.39 12.55 17.17
C LEU A 33 14.42 11.27 18.03
N ASP A 34 15.50 11.06 18.79
CA ASP A 34 15.63 9.93 19.70
C ASP A 34 14.54 9.97 20.79
N TYR A 35 14.24 11.15 21.33
CA TYR A 35 13.14 11.36 22.27
C TYR A 35 11.79 10.95 21.68
N SER A 36 11.46 11.42 20.46
CA SER A 36 10.20 11.08 19.80
C SER A 36 10.09 9.58 19.53
N HIS A 37 11.19 8.92 19.18
CA HIS A 37 11.25 7.47 19.04
C HIS A 37 11.00 6.73 20.36
N ASP A 38 11.62 7.17 21.46
CA ASP A 38 11.42 6.59 22.79
C ASP A 38 9.97 6.75 23.27
N VAL A 39 9.34 7.90 23.01
CA VAL A 39 7.93 8.13 23.33
C VAL A 39 7.03 7.16 22.59
N VAL A 40 7.28 6.92 21.30
CA VAL A 40 6.49 5.96 20.51
C VAL A 40 6.75 4.53 20.96
N ALA A 41 7.99 4.16 21.27
CA ALA A 41 8.31 2.85 21.84
C ALA A 41 7.58 2.62 23.18
N LEU A 42 7.52 3.64 24.04
CA LEU A 42 6.75 3.62 25.28
C LEU A 42 5.25 3.46 25.00
N GLY A 43 4.70 4.22 24.05
CA GLY A 43 3.32 4.11 23.60
C GLY A 43 2.96 2.70 23.12
N LEU A 44 3.84 2.06 22.35
CA LEU A 44 3.69 0.66 21.91
C LEU A 44 3.76 -0.33 23.07
N GLY A 45 4.58 -0.04 24.09
CA GLY A 45 4.59 -0.78 25.35
C GLY A 45 3.25 -0.72 26.06
N PHE A 46 2.69 0.48 26.22
CA PHE A 46 1.36 0.66 26.81
C PHE A 46 0.24 0.08 25.97
N LEU A 47 0.35 0.09 24.64
CA LEU A 47 -0.64 -0.55 23.76
C LEU A 47 -0.83 -2.03 24.12
N LYS A 48 0.28 -2.73 24.41
CA LYS A 48 0.26 -4.15 24.79
C LYS A 48 -0.28 -4.40 26.19
N ARG A 49 0.01 -3.50 27.15
CA ARG A 49 -0.32 -3.67 28.57
C ARG A 49 -1.72 -3.15 28.92
N ASP A 50 -2.02 -1.93 28.48
CA ASP A 50 -3.14 -1.11 28.95
C ASP A 50 -4.12 -0.73 27.82
N GLY A 51 -3.72 -0.90 26.55
CA GLY A 51 -4.57 -0.71 25.39
C GLY A 51 -4.43 0.63 24.68
N LEU A 52 -5.29 0.84 23.68
CA LEU A 52 -5.16 1.91 22.68
C LEU A 52 -5.25 3.33 23.28
N GLU A 53 -6.17 3.55 24.21
CA GLU A 53 -6.39 4.87 24.82
C GLU A 53 -5.16 5.33 25.61
N LYS A 54 -4.57 4.45 26.43
CA LYS A 54 -3.35 4.78 27.16
C LYS A 54 -2.19 5.03 26.19
N ALA A 55 -2.01 4.19 25.18
CA ALA A 55 -0.95 4.35 24.17
C ALA A 55 -1.01 5.70 23.45
N THR A 56 -2.18 6.07 22.93
CA THR A 56 -2.39 7.34 22.22
C THR A 56 -2.26 8.54 23.17
N SER A 57 -2.81 8.45 24.38
CA SER A 57 -2.67 9.52 25.39
C SER A 57 -1.21 9.78 25.77
N THR A 58 -0.37 8.74 25.83
CA THR A 58 1.05 8.87 26.14
C THR A 58 1.75 9.69 25.05
N VAL A 59 1.55 9.34 23.78
CA VAL A 59 2.12 10.07 22.63
C VAL A 59 1.68 11.54 22.65
N LEU A 60 0.37 11.80 22.77
CA LEU A 60 -0.19 13.15 22.82
C LEU A 60 0.28 13.98 24.01
N SER A 61 0.66 13.33 25.11
CA SER A 61 1.08 14.03 26.33
C SER A 61 2.57 14.36 26.40
N LEU A 62 3.38 13.71 25.57
CA LEU A 62 4.84 13.83 25.58
C LEU A 62 5.39 14.53 24.33
N LEU A 63 4.67 14.45 23.21
CA LEU A 63 4.99 15.16 21.97
C LEU A 63 4.12 16.42 21.82
N ASP A 64 4.65 17.43 21.16
CA ASP A 64 4.00 18.73 20.91
C ASP A 64 4.05 19.14 19.43
N GLU A 65 5.07 18.72 18.70
CA GLU A 65 5.18 18.91 17.24
C GLU A 65 4.15 18.06 16.49
N LEU A 66 3.41 18.68 15.57
CA LEU A 66 2.27 18.04 14.88
C LEU A 66 2.71 16.86 14.00
N GLU A 67 3.88 16.96 13.38
CA GLU A 67 4.46 15.91 12.55
C GLU A 67 4.79 14.67 13.39
N ASP A 68 5.51 14.86 14.50
CA ASP A 68 5.88 13.79 15.43
C ASP A 68 4.65 13.14 16.08
N ILE A 69 3.65 13.94 16.47
CA ILE A 69 2.38 13.43 16.99
C ILE A 69 1.69 12.56 15.94
N SER A 70 1.59 13.05 14.70
CA SER A 70 0.93 12.33 13.61
C SER A 70 1.59 10.99 13.39
N TRP A 71 2.91 11.00 13.15
CA TRP A 71 3.72 9.80 12.98
C TRP A 71 3.56 8.82 14.14
N GLY A 72 3.65 9.32 15.38
CA GLY A 72 3.54 8.49 16.58
C GLY A 72 2.16 7.83 16.70
N ILE A 73 1.07 8.59 16.54
CA ILE A 73 -0.29 8.04 16.60
C ILE A 73 -0.55 7.08 15.45
N GLY A 74 -0.12 7.42 14.23
CA GLY A 74 -0.20 6.54 13.06
C GLY A 74 0.50 5.21 13.32
N ARG A 75 1.69 5.23 13.94
CA ARG A 75 2.42 4.00 14.32
C ARG A 75 1.67 3.15 15.34
N ILE A 76 1.03 3.78 16.34
CA ILE A 76 0.19 3.08 17.33
C ILE A 76 -1.02 2.43 16.64
N PHE A 77 -1.73 3.14 15.76
CA PHE A 77 -2.88 2.60 15.04
C PHE A 77 -2.49 1.44 14.14
N LYS A 78 -1.40 1.57 13.38
CA LYS A 78 -0.86 0.49 12.54
C LYS A 78 -0.53 -0.77 13.34
N GLU A 79 0.10 -0.61 14.52
CA GLU A 79 0.38 -1.76 15.38
C GLU A 79 -0.92 -2.39 15.92
N TYR A 80 -1.90 -1.57 16.29
CA TYR A 80 -3.19 -2.03 16.78
C TYR A 80 -4.00 -2.78 15.72
N LEU A 81 -3.94 -2.33 14.45
CA LEU A 81 -4.65 -2.94 13.33
C LEU A 81 -4.03 -4.24 12.82
N LYS A 82 -2.85 -4.67 13.30
CA LYS A 82 -2.27 -5.98 12.94
C LYS A 82 -3.20 -7.15 13.17
N GLU A 83 -4.09 -7.06 14.17
CA GLU A 83 -5.19 -8.00 14.35
C GLU A 83 -6.48 -7.36 13.83
N CYS A 84 -6.66 -7.39 12.51
CA CYS A 84 -7.79 -6.81 11.77
C CYS A 84 -9.15 -7.38 12.22
N THR A 85 -9.71 -6.83 13.30
CA THR A 85 -11.03 -7.16 13.83
C THR A 85 -11.97 -5.96 13.66
N PRO A 86 -13.29 -6.18 13.45
CA PRO A 86 -14.25 -5.10 13.30
C PRO A 86 -14.24 -4.09 14.45
N GLU A 87 -14.03 -4.56 15.69
CA GLU A 87 -13.94 -3.72 16.89
C GLU A 87 -12.73 -2.79 16.84
N ARG A 88 -11.56 -3.31 16.41
CA ARG A 88 -10.34 -2.51 16.32
C ARG A 88 -10.41 -1.48 15.20
N VAL A 89 -10.93 -1.87 14.05
CA VAL A 89 -11.19 -0.95 12.93
C VAL A 89 -12.10 0.19 13.37
N ARG A 90 -13.21 -0.12 14.04
CA ARG A 90 -14.14 0.91 14.54
C ARG A 90 -13.44 1.87 15.49
N LYS A 91 -12.68 1.35 16.47
CA LYS A 91 -11.94 2.18 17.43
C LYS A 91 -10.94 3.12 16.75
N VAL A 92 -10.17 2.62 15.78
CA VAL A 92 -9.21 3.47 15.05
C VAL A 92 -9.94 4.55 14.25
N ARG A 93 -11.03 4.20 13.56
CA ARG A 93 -11.84 5.19 12.83
C ARG A 93 -12.40 6.26 13.75
N ASP A 94 -12.92 5.89 14.92
CA ASP A 94 -13.45 6.84 15.89
C ASP A 94 -12.36 7.77 16.43
N MET A 95 -11.09 7.36 16.42
CA MET A 95 -9.95 8.11 16.94
C MET A 95 -9.07 8.75 15.85
N ILE A 96 -9.43 8.64 14.57
CA ILE A 96 -8.60 9.13 13.45
C ILE A 96 -8.34 10.65 13.51
N TYR A 97 -9.25 11.39 14.17
CA TYR A 97 -9.13 12.84 14.37
C TYR A 97 -7.91 13.22 15.23
N LEU A 98 -7.33 12.27 15.98
CA LEU A 98 -6.14 12.48 16.80
C LEU A 98 -4.86 12.64 15.99
N ILE A 99 -4.84 12.30 14.70
CA ILE A 99 -3.71 12.52 13.81
C ILE A 99 -3.85 13.91 13.21
N PRO A 100 -2.99 14.89 13.51
CA PRO A 100 -3.06 16.21 12.89
C PRO A 100 -2.91 16.16 11.37
N GLU A 101 -1.80 15.56 10.90
CA GLU A 101 -1.37 15.63 9.51
C GLU A 101 -2.27 14.80 8.58
N PRO A 102 -2.73 15.38 7.46
CA PRO A 102 -3.60 14.68 6.51
C PRO A 102 -2.91 13.49 5.84
N GLU A 103 -1.59 13.55 5.67
CA GLU A 103 -0.80 12.49 5.04
C GLU A 103 -0.90 11.18 5.84
N GLU A 104 -0.57 11.25 7.13
CA GLU A 104 -0.61 10.08 8.01
C GLU A 104 -2.04 9.56 8.20
N LYS A 105 -3.04 10.45 8.18
CA LYS A 105 -4.45 10.04 8.16
C LYS A 105 -4.78 9.17 6.96
N VAL A 106 -4.30 9.54 5.77
CA VAL A 106 -4.50 8.74 4.55
C VAL A 106 -3.91 7.35 4.75
N ASP A 107 -2.68 7.27 5.27
CA ASP A 107 -1.99 5.99 5.46
C ASP A 107 -2.72 5.07 6.44
N VAL A 108 -3.18 5.60 7.57
CA VAL A 108 -3.98 4.81 8.52
C VAL A 108 -5.33 4.41 7.91
N LEU A 109 -5.99 5.29 7.14
CA LEU A 109 -7.26 4.94 6.49
C LEU A 109 -7.06 3.85 5.43
N LEU A 110 -5.91 3.80 4.75
CA LEU A 110 -5.57 2.71 3.85
C LEU A 110 -5.31 1.40 4.62
N ASP A 111 -4.65 1.43 5.78
CA ASP A 111 -4.50 0.26 6.65
C ASP A 111 -5.88 -0.22 7.17
N VAL A 112 -6.79 0.71 7.51
CA VAL A 112 -8.18 0.40 7.88
C VAL A 112 -8.93 -0.25 6.73
N TYR A 113 -8.75 0.27 5.50
CA TYR A 113 -9.32 -0.33 4.31
C TYR A 113 -8.82 -1.76 4.09
N GLU A 114 -7.52 -2.01 4.27
CA GLU A 114 -6.96 -3.38 4.16
C GLU A 114 -7.63 -4.37 5.12
N CYS A 115 -7.99 -3.93 6.33
CA CYS A 115 -8.75 -4.78 7.26
C CYS A 115 -10.22 -5.00 6.88
N LEU A 116 -10.84 -4.07 6.14
CA LEU A 116 -12.24 -4.12 5.73
C LEU A 116 -12.45 -4.73 4.35
N GLU A 117 -11.42 -4.73 3.51
CA GLU A 117 -11.42 -5.14 2.11
C GLU A 117 -12.60 -4.53 1.32
N ASN A 118 -13.13 -5.26 0.33
CA ASN A 118 -14.20 -4.84 -0.57
C ASN A 118 -15.61 -4.85 0.03
N THR A 119 -15.71 -4.43 1.29
CA THR A 119 -17.00 -4.21 1.94
C THR A 119 -17.54 -2.81 1.63
N PRO A 120 -18.86 -2.57 1.71
CA PRO A 120 -19.42 -1.22 1.57
C PRO A 120 -18.79 -0.19 2.51
N GLU A 121 -18.39 -0.62 3.71
CA GLU A 121 -17.66 0.17 4.68
C GLU A 121 -16.23 0.49 4.21
N GLY A 122 -15.52 -0.48 3.63
CA GLY A 122 -14.20 -0.26 3.01
C GLY A 122 -14.25 0.79 1.89
N ILE A 123 -15.29 0.74 1.04
CA ILE A 123 -15.49 1.76 0.00
C ILE A 123 -15.71 3.17 0.58
N LYS A 124 -16.45 3.29 1.69
CA LYS A 124 -16.60 4.58 2.39
C LYS A 124 -15.26 5.08 2.92
N VAL A 125 -14.41 4.18 3.43
CA VAL A 125 -13.06 4.52 3.91
C VAL A 125 -12.18 5.01 2.77
N LEU A 126 -12.21 4.40 1.59
CA LEU A 126 -11.46 4.90 0.42
C LEU A 126 -11.89 6.31 0.01
N ARG A 127 -13.19 6.63 0.05
CA ARG A 127 -13.69 7.99 -0.21
C ARG A 127 -13.17 8.99 0.83
N GLU A 128 -13.14 8.58 2.09
CA GLU A 128 -12.63 9.37 3.22
C GLU A 128 -11.12 9.62 3.08
N ALA A 129 -10.34 8.57 2.79
CA ALA A 129 -8.91 8.66 2.52
C ALA A 129 -8.63 9.60 1.35
N PHE A 130 -9.40 9.49 0.26
CA PHE A 130 -9.27 10.40 -0.87
C PHE A 130 -9.54 11.87 -0.49
N ALA A 131 -10.56 12.12 0.34
CA ALA A 131 -10.85 13.47 0.80
C ALA A 131 -9.67 14.06 1.58
N TRP A 132 -9.05 13.29 2.49
CA TRP A 132 -7.84 13.71 3.20
C TRP A 132 -6.64 13.90 2.27
N ALA A 133 -6.46 13.03 1.28
CA ALA A 133 -5.38 13.17 0.29
C ALA A 133 -5.45 14.52 -0.45
N LEU A 134 -6.65 15.05 -0.73
CA LEU A 134 -6.82 16.38 -1.34
C LEU A 134 -6.35 17.53 -0.44
N HIS A 135 -6.30 17.33 0.88
CA HIS A 135 -5.87 18.32 1.88
C HIS A 135 -4.38 18.27 2.20
N VAL A 136 -3.63 17.31 1.66
CA VAL A 136 -2.18 17.20 1.85
C VAL A 136 -1.47 18.42 1.28
N GLU A 137 -0.54 18.98 2.07
CA GLU A 137 0.30 20.10 1.67
C GLU A 137 1.41 19.66 0.70
N GLY A 138 1.82 20.58 -0.18
CA GLY A 138 2.78 20.27 -1.24
C GLY A 138 2.19 19.47 -2.41
N ARG A 139 2.47 19.93 -3.63
CA ARG A 139 1.90 19.31 -4.85
C ARG A 139 2.38 17.86 -5.05
N SER A 140 3.66 17.59 -4.78
CA SER A 140 4.25 16.27 -4.98
C SER A 140 3.62 15.25 -4.05
N MET A 141 3.57 15.55 -2.75
CA MET A 141 3.05 14.63 -1.74
C MET A 141 1.54 14.41 -1.90
N ARG A 142 0.78 15.46 -2.18
CA ARG A 142 -0.65 15.34 -2.53
C ARG A 142 -0.89 14.43 -3.73
N THR A 143 -0.12 14.60 -4.81
CA THR A 143 -0.21 13.75 -6.01
C THR A 143 0.05 12.29 -5.63
N TYR A 144 1.12 12.04 -4.87
CA TYR A 144 1.48 10.70 -4.38
C TYR A 144 0.34 10.06 -3.56
N MET A 145 -0.22 10.78 -2.59
CA MET A 145 -1.31 10.27 -1.75
C MET A 145 -2.59 10.02 -2.53
N ILE A 146 -2.94 10.89 -3.47
CA ILE A 146 -4.07 10.67 -4.39
C ILE A 146 -3.85 9.38 -5.20
N SER A 147 -2.68 9.20 -5.79
CA SER A 147 -2.35 8.00 -6.58
C SER A 147 -2.42 6.74 -5.73
N ARG A 148 -1.94 6.76 -4.48
CA ARG A 148 -2.06 5.61 -3.56
C ARG A 148 -3.51 5.19 -3.31
N VAL A 149 -4.40 6.16 -3.05
CA VAL A 149 -5.82 5.86 -2.84
C VAL A 149 -6.45 5.33 -4.12
N LEU A 150 -6.19 5.96 -5.27
CA LEU A 150 -6.72 5.51 -6.55
C LEU A 150 -6.19 4.13 -6.96
N ASN A 151 -4.96 3.78 -6.61
CA ASN A 151 -4.41 2.45 -6.82
C ASN A 151 -5.22 1.40 -6.05
N ARG A 152 -5.61 1.69 -4.79
CA ARG A 152 -6.48 0.76 -4.04
C ARG A 152 -7.86 0.61 -4.64
N VAL A 153 -8.42 1.67 -5.20
CA VAL A 153 -9.70 1.61 -5.92
C VAL A 153 -9.56 0.79 -7.21
N HIS A 154 -8.44 0.96 -7.93
CA HIS A 154 -8.13 0.20 -9.13
C HIS A 154 -7.90 -1.30 -8.83
N ASP A 155 -7.20 -1.62 -7.73
CA ASP A 155 -6.95 -3.01 -7.28
C ASP A 155 -8.24 -3.81 -7.09
N VAL A 156 -9.36 -3.13 -6.88
CA VAL A 156 -10.68 -3.73 -6.65
C VAL A 156 -11.67 -3.46 -7.76
N GLU A 157 -11.17 -2.94 -8.88
CA GLU A 157 -11.88 -2.74 -10.15
C GLU A 157 -13.18 -1.91 -10.03
N ASP A 158 -13.30 -1.08 -8.98
CA ASP A 158 -14.41 -0.14 -8.84
C ASP A 158 -14.15 1.12 -9.69
N TYR A 159 -14.27 0.94 -11.01
CA TYR A 159 -14.04 1.98 -11.99
C TYR A 159 -15.03 3.15 -11.90
N ASP A 160 -16.23 2.91 -11.36
CA ASP A 160 -17.22 3.97 -11.15
C ASP A 160 -16.80 4.87 -9.99
N LEU A 161 -16.31 4.29 -8.88
CA LEU A 161 -15.67 5.04 -7.81
C LEU A 161 -14.41 5.74 -8.29
N MET A 162 -13.56 5.05 -9.08
CA MET A 162 -12.32 5.63 -9.60
C MET A 162 -12.62 6.86 -10.47
N LEU A 163 -13.65 6.79 -11.33
CA LEU A 163 -14.13 7.93 -12.12
C LEU A 163 -14.66 9.06 -11.23
N GLU A 164 -15.47 8.72 -10.23
CA GLU A 164 -16.01 9.68 -9.26
C GLU A 164 -14.88 10.47 -8.56
N LEU A 165 -13.88 9.77 -8.04
CA LEU A 165 -12.75 10.35 -7.33
C LEU A 165 -11.83 11.13 -8.30
N CYS A 166 -11.51 10.56 -9.46
CA CYS A 166 -10.68 11.22 -10.46
C CYS A 166 -11.21 12.60 -10.86
N ARG A 167 -12.53 12.74 -11.03
CA ARG A 167 -13.16 14.02 -11.42
C ARG A 167 -12.94 15.14 -10.40
N ARG A 168 -12.66 14.79 -9.14
CA ARG A 168 -12.37 15.75 -8.06
C ARG A 168 -10.93 16.27 -8.11
N ILE A 169 -10.03 15.65 -8.89
CA ILE A 169 -8.64 16.06 -9.03
C ILE A 169 -8.55 17.29 -9.94
N LYS A 170 -7.81 18.31 -9.51
CA LYS A 170 -7.54 19.51 -10.30
C LYS A 170 -6.70 19.18 -11.54
N GLY A 171 -6.96 19.86 -12.66
CA GLY A 171 -6.32 19.54 -13.96
C GLY A 171 -4.78 19.53 -13.94
N GLY A 172 -4.14 20.40 -13.16
CA GLY A 172 -2.68 20.44 -13.02
C GLY A 172 -2.08 19.25 -12.28
N GLU A 173 -2.81 18.62 -11.37
CA GLU A 173 -2.38 17.41 -10.64
C GLU A 173 -2.76 16.14 -11.38
N ARG A 174 -3.89 16.18 -12.08
CA ARG A 174 -4.46 15.06 -12.82
C ARG A 174 -3.47 14.41 -13.77
N ARG A 175 -2.70 15.20 -14.54
CA ARG A 175 -1.69 14.64 -15.46
C ARG A 175 -0.66 13.78 -14.72
N SER A 176 -0.12 14.28 -13.60
CA SER A 176 0.88 13.56 -12.82
C SER A 176 0.30 12.30 -12.17
N VAL A 177 -0.94 12.36 -11.69
CA VAL A 177 -1.63 11.15 -11.19
C VAL A 177 -1.81 10.13 -12.31
N PHE A 178 -2.16 10.56 -13.52
CA PHE A 178 -2.41 9.63 -14.64
C PHE A 178 -1.15 8.89 -15.07
N GLU A 179 0.01 9.54 -15.00
CA GLU A 179 1.30 8.94 -15.30
C GLU A 179 1.59 7.70 -14.43
N ASP A 180 1.00 7.60 -13.22
CA ASP A 180 1.15 6.42 -12.35
C ASP A 180 0.33 5.20 -12.83
N PHE A 181 -0.69 5.40 -13.68
CA PHE A 181 -1.62 4.36 -14.15
C PHE A 181 -1.42 3.99 -15.62
N LEU A 182 -0.78 4.84 -16.41
CA LEU A 182 -0.62 4.69 -17.84
C LEU A 182 0.74 4.08 -18.19
N PHE A 183 0.78 3.23 -19.22
CA PHE A 183 2.05 2.81 -19.80
C PHE A 183 2.70 3.94 -20.61
N GLU A 184 4.00 3.84 -20.91
CA GLU A 184 4.79 4.89 -21.58
C GLU A 184 4.22 5.32 -22.95
N ASN A 185 3.47 4.44 -23.62
CA ASN A 185 2.84 4.68 -24.92
C ASN A 185 1.36 5.10 -24.81
N GLU A 186 0.80 5.17 -23.61
CA GLU A 186 -0.58 5.55 -23.36
C GLU A 186 -0.66 7.01 -22.91
N SER A 187 -1.79 7.66 -23.20
CA SER A 187 -2.06 9.00 -22.70
C SER A 187 -3.55 9.19 -22.47
N ALA A 188 -3.88 9.85 -21.37
CA ALA A 188 -5.24 10.29 -21.07
C ALA A 188 -5.22 11.78 -20.73
N LYS A 189 -6.22 12.51 -21.22
CA LYS A 189 -6.46 13.93 -20.90
C LYS A 189 -7.65 14.08 -19.96
N THR A 190 -8.58 13.13 -20.00
CA THR A 190 -9.80 13.11 -19.17
C THR A 190 -9.83 11.90 -18.25
N CYS A 191 -10.64 11.97 -17.20
CA CYS A 191 -10.84 10.84 -16.30
C CYS A 191 -11.53 9.69 -17.03
N GLU A 192 -12.47 10.00 -17.91
CA GLU A 192 -13.17 9.04 -18.75
C GLU A 192 -12.18 8.27 -19.65
N GLU A 193 -11.27 8.98 -20.33
CA GLU A 193 -10.21 8.34 -21.13
C GLU A 193 -9.31 7.43 -20.28
N LEU A 194 -8.91 7.86 -19.09
CA LEU A 194 -8.10 7.02 -18.19
C LEU A 194 -8.85 5.74 -17.84
N ILE A 195 -10.10 5.84 -17.42
CA ILE A 195 -10.92 4.71 -16.99
C ILE A 195 -11.20 3.76 -18.16
N ASP A 196 -11.48 4.28 -19.35
CA ASP A 196 -11.67 3.46 -20.55
C ASP A 196 -10.40 2.67 -20.90
N ILE A 197 -9.22 3.27 -20.78
CA ILE A 197 -7.94 2.58 -21.01
C ILE A 197 -7.73 1.49 -19.96
N LEU A 198 -8.03 1.76 -18.68
CA LEU A 198 -7.87 0.78 -17.60
C LEU A 198 -8.86 -0.39 -17.73
N ARG A 199 -10.13 -0.12 -18.07
CA ARG A 199 -11.15 -1.14 -18.32
C ARG A 199 -10.75 -2.09 -19.46
N ARG A 200 -10.32 -1.54 -20.60
CA ARG A 200 -9.83 -2.36 -21.73
C ARG A 200 -8.67 -3.26 -21.32
N ARG A 201 -7.75 -2.75 -20.50
CA ARG A 201 -6.61 -3.54 -20.00
C ARG A 201 -7.04 -4.68 -19.07
N SER A 202 -8.02 -4.48 -18.21
CA SER A 202 -8.59 -5.56 -17.38
C SER A 202 -9.32 -6.59 -18.25
N GLU A 203 -10.16 -6.16 -19.19
CA GLU A 203 -10.85 -7.04 -20.14
C GLU A 203 -9.87 -7.88 -20.99
N ASP A 204 -8.80 -7.26 -21.51
CA ASP A 204 -7.77 -7.94 -22.29
C ASP A 204 -6.98 -8.94 -21.42
N ALA A 205 -6.71 -8.62 -20.15
CA ALA A 205 -6.04 -9.52 -19.22
C ALA A 205 -6.88 -10.79 -18.94
N ASP A 206 -8.18 -10.62 -18.71
CA ASP A 206 -9.13 -11.72 -18.52
C ASP A 206 -9.23 -12.60 -19.77
N VAL A 207 -9.32 -11.99 -20.95
CA VAL A 207 -9.35 -12.73 -22.23
C VAL A 207 -8.04 -13.51 -22.42
N ILE A 208 -6.89 -12.89 -22.14
CA ILE A 208 -5.59 -13.56 -22.21
C ILE A 208 -5.52 -14.75 -21.25
N ASP A 209 -6.04 -14.62 -20.03
CA ASP A 209 -6.03 -15.70 -19.05
C ASP A 209 -6.99 -16.84 -19.41
N VAL A 210 -8.16 -16.54 -19.99
CA VAL A 210 -9.03 -17.54 -20.61
C VAL A 210 -8.32 -18.25 -21.75
N VAL A 211 -7.59 -17.53 -22.62
CA VAL A 211 -6.80 -18.13 -23.71
C VAL A 211 -5.68 -19.01 -23.17
N ILE A 212 -4.95 -18.57 -22.13
CA ILE A 212 -3.92 -19.38 -21.45
C ILE A 212 -4.53 -20.66 -20.88
N GLN A 213 -5.66 -20.55 -20.20
CA GLN A 213 -6.33 -21.67 -19.56
C GLN A 213 -6.82 -22.68 -20.60
N ALA A 214 -7.51 -22.22 -21.66
CA ALA A 214 -7.96 -23.06 -22.76
C ALA A 214 -6.79 -23.78 -23.47
N HIS A 215 -5.65 -23.12 -23.63
CA HIS A 215 -4.45 -23.73 -24.22
C HIS A 215 -3.78 -24.75 -23.30
N LYS A 216 -3.81 -24.55 -21.98
CA LYS A 216 -3.31 -25.54 -21.01
C LYS A 216 -4.20 -26.78 -20.97
N GLU A 217 -5.52 -26.60 -21.02
CA GLU A 217 -6.47 -27.72 -21.05
C GLU A 217 -6.28 -28.59 -22.30
N ASN A 218 -5.97 -27.97 -23.44
CA ASN A 218 -5.74 -28.66 -24.72
C ASN A 218 -4.25 -28.88 -25.04
N GLU A 219 -3.35 -28.76 -24.06
CA GLU A 219 -1.89 -28.73 -24.26
C GLU A 219 -1.37 -29.94 -25.05
N LYS A 220 -1.87 -31.15 -24.74
CA LYS A 220 -1.43 -32.39 -25.40
C LYS A 220 -1.81 -32.43 -26.88
N GLU A 221 -2.97 -31.91 -27.23
CA GLU A 221 -3.45 -31.87 -28.61
C GLU A 221 -2.71 -30.79 -29.40
N LEU A 222 -2.47 -29.64 -28.79
CA LEU A 222 -1.69 -28.54 -29.38
C LEU A 222 -0.22 -28.90 -29.61
N LEU A 223 0.39 -29.68 -28.71
CA LEU A 223 1.75 -30.18 -28.93
C LEU A 223 1.78 -31.21 -30.07
N ARG A 224 0.80 -32.12 -30.12
CA ARG A 224 0.68 -33.11 -31.19
C ARG A 224 0.45 -32.47 -32.56
N SER A 225 -0.40 -31.45 -32.65
CA SER A 225 -0.67 -30.74 -33.91
C SER A 225 0.56 -30.00 -34.42
N ARG A 226 1.47 -29.59 -33.53
CA ARG A 226 2.79 -29.02 -33.84
C ARG A 226 3.89 -30.07 -34.06
N GLY A 227 3.55 -31.36 -34.09
CA GLY A 227 4.51 -32.46 -34.30
C GLY A 227 5.44 -32.71 -33.10
N LEU A 228 5.12 -32.16 -31.92
CA LEU A 228 5.94 -32.30 -30.71
C LEU A 228 5.35 -33.36 -29.79
N ASN A 229 6.22 -34.15 -29.16
CA ASN A 229 5.80 -35.19 -28.22
C ASN A 229 5.39 -34.56 -26.87
N PRO A 230 4.12 -34.67 -26.44
CA PRO A 230 3.65 -34.09 -25.18
C PRO A 230 4.31 -34.67 -23.92
N ARG A 231 5.04 -35.79 -24.03
CA ARG A 231 5.82 -36.34 -22.91
C ARG A 231 7.19 -35.67 -22.76
N VAL A 232 7.68 -35.03 -23.82
CA VAL A 232 9.03 -34.44 -23.89
C VAL A 232 8.96 -32.92 -23.85
N TYR A 233 7.87 -32.33 -24.32
CA TYR A 233 7.67 -30.88 -24.40
C TYR A 233 6.46 -30.43 -23.58
N LYS A 234 6.51 -29.18 -23.11
CA LYS A 234 5.45 -28.49 -22.38
C LYS A 234 5.24 -27.11 -23.00
N LEU A 235 3.99 -26.64 -23.10
CA LEU A 235 3.70 -25.27 -23.53
C LEU A 235 3.84 -24.32 -22.35
N VAL A 236 4.62 -23.27 -22.55
CA VAL A 236 4.82 -22.21 -21.57
C VAL A 236 4.24 -20.92 -22.14
N PRO A 237 3.15 -20.39 -21.56
CA PRO A 237 2.63 -19.10 -21.96
C PRO A 237 3.58 -18.00 -21.51
N ARG A 238 3.83 -17.05 -22.39
CA ARG A 238 4.52 -15.80 -22.07
C ARG A 238 3.65 -14.64 -22.53
N ARG A 239 3.31 -13.76 -21.59
CA ARG A 239 2.61 -12.51 -21.89
C ARG A 239 3.56 -11.57 -22.63
N THR A 240 3.07 -10.98 -23.71
CA THR A 240 3.74 -9.99 -24.57
C THR A 240 2.82 -8.78 -24.75
N GLU A 241 3.33 -7.66 -25.25
CA GLU A 241 2.53 -6.44 -25.51
C GLU A 241 1.39 -6.68 -26.52
N GLU A 242 1.52 -7.69 -27.38
CA GLU A 242 0.52 -8.08 -28.39
C GLU A 242 -0.42 -9.22 -27.93
N GLY A 243 -0.29 -9.73 -26.70
CA GLY A 243 -1.13 -10.82 -26.17
C GLY A 243 -0.33 -11.92 -25.46
N VAL A 244 -0.54 -13.19 -25.85
CA VAL A 244 0.21 -14.34 -25.30
C VAL A 244 0.83 -15.17 -26.40
N THR A 245 2.13 -15.46 -26.23
CA THR A 245 2.86 -16.41 -27.06
C THR A 245 3.12 -17.70 -26.28
N PHE A 246 2.85 -18.86 -26.88
CA PHE A 246 3.11 -20.17 -26.27
C PHE A 246 4.40 -20.79 -26.83
N TYR A 247 5.38 -20.98 -25.96
CA TYR A 247 6.65 -21.63 -26.29
C TYR A 247 6.60 -23.11 -25.92
N ALA A 248 6.95 -23.99 -26.85
CA ALA A 248 7.15 -25.40 -26.53
C ALA A 248 8.56 -25.62 -25.97
N VAL A 249 8.65 -26.04 -24.73
CA VAL A 249 9.90 -26.16 -23.98
C VAL A 249 10.10 -27.61 -23.56
N PRO A 250 11.29 -28.20 -23.78
CA PRO A 250 11.59 -29.52 -23.27
C PRO A 250 11.36 -29.57 -21.75
N VAL A 251 10.63 -30.58 -21.27
CA VAL A 251 10.29 -30.75 -19.85
C VAL A 251 11.51 -30.62 -18.92
N PRO A 252 12.71 -31.16 -19.25
CA PRO A 252 13.90 -30.98 -18.40
C PRO A 252 14.36 -29.53 -18.26
N LEU A 253 14.08 -28.69 -19.25
CA LEU A 253 14.49 -27.28 -19.28
C LEU A 253 13.42 -26.34 -18.73
N TYR A 254 12.21 -26.83 -18.48
CA TYR A 254 11.11 -26.03 -17.95
C TYR A 254 11.45 -25.31 -16.62
N PRO A 255 12.05 -25.97 -15.61
CA PRO A 255 12.43 -25.30 -14.37
C PRO A 255 13.48 -24.19 -14.58
N LEU A 256 14.44 -24.43 -15.49
CA LEU A 256 15.49 -23.47 -15.82
C LEU A 256 14.94 -22.24 -16.54
N LEU A 257 13.97 -22.44 -17.44
CA LEU A 257 13.29 -21.36 -18.15
C LEU A 257 12.51 -20.46 -17.18
N LEU A 258 11.77 -21.05 -16.24
CA LEU A 258 11.05 -20.30 -15.20
C LEU A 258 12.00 -19.50 -14.31
N LEU A 259 13.13 -20.10 -13.91
CA LEU A 259 14.19 -19.43 -13.15
C LEU A 259 14.77 -18.24 -13.93
N LEU A 260 15.07 -18.44 -15.21
CA LEU A 260 15.66 -17.42 -16.06
C LEU A 260 14.70 -16.24 -16.28
N TRP A 261 13.41 -16.50 -16.48
CA TRP A 261 12.40 -15.45 -16.56
C TRP A 261 12.20 -14.71 -15.24
N ARG A 262 12.26 -15.42 -14.10
CA ARG A 262 12.17 -14.81 -12.77
C ARG A 262 13.37 -13.89 -12.48
N ILE A 263 14.57 -14.31 -12.86
CA ILE A 263 15.79 -13.51 -12.76
C ILE A 263 15.73 -12.28 -13.69
N GLN A 264 15.26 -12.44 -14.93
CA GLN A 264 15.08 -11.31 -15.86
C GLN A 264 14.04 -10.30 -15.37
N GLY A 265 12.93 -10.77 -14.77
CA GLY A 265 11.95 -9.91 -14.12
C GLY A 265 12.54 -9.11 -12.96
N PHE A 266 13.33 -9.76 -12.10
CA PHE A 266 14.04 -9.13 -10.99
C PHE A 266 15.06 -8.08 -11.45
N LEU A 267 15.86 -8.39 -12.46
CA LEU A 267 16.85 -7.47 -13.05
C LEU A 267 16.20 -6.26 -13.73
N ARG A 268 15.04 -6.44 -14.38
CA ARG A 268 14.25 -5.32 -14.93
C ARG A 268 13.68 -4.42 -13.81
N GLY A 269 13.29 -5.01 -12.68
CA GLY A 269 12.86 -4.27 -11.48
C GLY A 269 13.99 -3.46 -10.82
N MET A 270 15.23 -3.97 -10.85
CA MET A 270 16.40 -3.25 -10.33
C MET A 270 16.83 -2.09 -11.23
N LYS A 271 16.72 -2.23 -12.55
CA LYS A 271 17.08 -1.17 -13.51
C LYS A 271 16.13 0.04 -13.48
N LYS A 272 14.98 -0.06 -12.79
CA LYS A 272 14.03 1.03 -12.52
C LYS A 272 14.39 1.89 -11.28
N ARG A 273 15.44 1.55 -10.53
CA ARG A 273 15.86 2.23 -9.28
C ARG A 273 17.17 3.03 -9.39
N THR A 274 17.67 3.24 -10.61
CA THR A 274 18.82 4.09 -10.94
C THR A 274 18.44 5.00 -12.07
#